data_AF-A0A830BM29-F1
#
_entry.id   AF-A0A830BM29-F1
#
_cell.length_a   1.000
_cell.length_b   1.000
_cell.length_c   1.000
_cell.angle_alpha   90.00
_cell.angle_beta   90.00
_cell.angle_gamma   90.00
#
_symmetry.space_group_name_H-M   'P 1'
#
loop_
_entity.id
_entity.type
_entity.pdbx_description
1 polymer ?
#
loop_
_entity_poly.entity_id
_entity_poly.type
_entity_poly.pdbx_seq_one_letter_code
_entity_poly.pdbx_strand_id
1 'polypeptide(L)'
;MCLYKGFWCPVNALHAVLSCQKDFNALETDIILATMPKAGTVWLKAITFTIANRCRFTNQTTPLLTTSPHVLVPFLEFQVFMDHDNPGIFSTHMPRQALPDSIFQEKGCKIVYICRNPLDQFISYRHFLLANKAEPEYEPKNIDEALEMFCQGIHLFGPFWDHVLDYWKMSLESPDKVLFLKYEDLKDDTSFNVKKIADFIGFPFSKDEEKLGVIEDVEKLCSFDNLKSLEAAYLEKNPDHPGYRKGIYRKGEVGDWVNYLSPAMAERVQELMEEKLSGSGLSFKSLS
;
A
#
# COMPACT_ATOMS: atom_id res chain seq x y z
N MET A 1 3.70 -19.75 -2.05
CA MET A 1 4.09 -18.70 -3.06
C MET A 1 4.76 -19.34 -4.28
N CYS A 2 4.80 -18.69 -5.44
CA CYS A 2 5.56 -19.15 -6.62
C CYS A 2 6.39 -18.02 -7.24
N LEU A 3 7.54 -18.34 -7.85
CA LEU A 3 8.38 -17.36 -8.54
C LEU A 3 7.82 -17.11 -9.94
N TYR A 4 7.39 -15.88 -10.21
CA TYR A 4 6.81 -15.47 -11.50
C TYR A 4 7.43 -14.13 -11.92
N LYS A 5 7.99 -14.04 -13.13
CA LYS A 5 8.64 -12.81 -13.65
C LYS A 5 9.58 -12.11 -12.64
N GLY A 6 10.34 -12.89 -11.87
CA GLY A 6 11.31 -12.38 -10.90
C GLY A 6 10.74 -11.92 -9.56
N PHE A 7 9.45 -12.15 -9.27
CA PHE A 7 8.86 -11.86 -7.95
C PHE A 7 8.09 -13.05 -7.37
N TRP A 8 7.91 -13.05 -6.05
CA TRP A 8 7.21 -14.12 -5.32
C TRP A 8 5.70 -13.86 -5.26
N CYS A 9 4.96 -14.44 -6.19
CA CYS A 9 3.51 -14.30 -6.30
C CYS A 9 2.77 -15.24 -5.33
N PRO A 10 1.71 -14.78 -4.62
CA PRO A 10 0.77 -15.68 -3.96
C PRO A 10 0.15 -16.64 -4.99
N VAL A 11 0.08 -17.94 -4.67
CA VAL A 11 -0.42 -18.95 -5.61
C VAL A 11 -1.88 -18.70 -5.98
N ASN A 12 -2.69 -18.29 -5.00
CA ASN A 12 -4.09 -17.92 -5.20
C ASN A 12 -4.29 -16.60 -5.98
N ALA A 13 -3.24 -15.79 -6.15
CA ALA A 13 -3.29 -14.56 -6.95
C ALA A 13 -2.83 -14.77 -8.40
N LEU A 14 -2.05 -15.81 -8.68
CA LEU A 14 -1.35 -15.96 -9.97
C LEU A 14 -2.30 -15.91 -11.17
N HIS A 15 -3.44 -16.61 -11.09
CA HIS A 15 -4.42 -16.59 -12.18
C HIS A 15 -4.98 -15.18 -12.42
N ALA A 16 -5.31 -14.45 -11.34
CA ALA A 16 -5.81 -13.08 -11.44
C ALA A 16 -4.74 -12.11 -11.94
N VAL A 17 -3.46 -12.28 -11.56
CA VAL A 17 -2.33 -11.53 -12.13
C VAL A 17 -2.25 -11.72 -13.65
N LEU A 18 -2.32 -12.97 -14.12
CA LEU A 18 -2.26 -13.29 -15.55
C LEU A 18 -3.45 -12.71 -16.33
N SER A 19 -4.67 -12.86 -15.80
CA SER A 19 -5.87 -12.26 -16.39
C SER A 19 -5.78 -10.73 -16.40
N CYS A 20 -5.32 -10.10 -15.31
CA CYS A 20 -5.16 -8.66 -15.24
C CYS A 20 -4.18 -8.15 -16.31
N GLN A 21 -2.99 -8.77 -16.44
CA GLN A 21 -2.02 -8.40 -17.46
C GLN A 21 -2.56 -8.46 -18.89
N LYS A 22 -3.46 -9.41 -19.15
CA LYS A 22 -4.02 -9.64 -20.48
C LYS A 22 -5.23 -8.75 -20.79
N ASP A 23 -6.14 -8.64 -19.82
CA ASP A 23 -7.50 -8.18 -20.04
C ASP A 23 -7.79 -6.82 -19.38
N PHE A 24 -6.94 -6.35 -18.45
CA PHE A 24 -7.12 -5.02 -17.84
C PHE A 24 -6.65 -3.91 -18.78
N ASN A 25 -7.57 -3.02 -19.13
CA ASN A 25 -7.29 -1.86 -19.93
C ASN A 25 -7.48 -0.58 -19.10
N ALA A 26 -6.37 0.01 -18.66
CA ALA A 26 -6.39 1.23 -17.87
C ALA A 26 -7.00 2.39 -18.68
N LEU A 27 -7.84 3.19 -18.01
CA LEU A 27 -8.34 4.46 -18.52
C LEU A 27 -7.45 5.60 -18.01
N GLU A 28 -7.37 6.70 -18.76
CA GLU A 28 -6.58 7.88 -18.35
C GLU A 28 -7.04 8.47 -17.00
N THR A 29 -8.33 8.32 -16.69
CA THR A 29 -8.94 8.76 -15.42
C THR A 29 -8.69 7.81 -14.25
N ASP A 30 -8.15 6.62 -14.50
CA ASP A 30 -7.91 5.68 -13.43
C ASP A 30 -6.77 6.15 -12.50
N ILE A 31 -6.80 5.66 -11.26
CA ILE A 31 -5.76 5.89 -10.26
C ILE A 31 -5.34 4.53 -9.70
N ILE A 32 -4.05 4.20 -9.82
CA ILE A 32 -3.47 2.96 -9.32
C ILE A 32 -2.71 3.24 -8.03
N LEU A 33 -3.15 2.64 -6.93
CA LEU A 33 -2.50 2.69 -5.64
C LEU A 33 -1.59 1.48 -5.48
N ALA A 34 -0.30 1.67 -5.75
CA ALA A 34 0.69 0.59 -5.71
C ALA A 34 1.45 0.60 -4.38
N THR A 35 1.56 -0.54 -3.71
CA THR A 35 2.32 -0.65 -2.45
C THR A 35 2.91 -2.03 -2.30
N MET A 36 4.08 -2.16 -1.65
CA MET A 36 4.41 -3.46 -1.04
C MET A 36 3.40 -3.78 0.08
N PRO A 37 3.11 -5.06 0.39
CA PRO A 37 2.27 -5.40 1.53
C PRO A 37 2.78 -4.72 2.81
N LYS A 38 1.84 -4.20 3.61
CA LYS A 38 2.11 -3.56 4.91
C LYS A 38 2.91 -2.25 4.88
N ALA A 39 2.99 -1.61 3.72
CA ALA A 39 3.56 -0.26 3.56
C ALA A 39 2.60 0.90 3.86
N GLY A 40 1.34 0.63 4.21
CA GLY A 40 0.32 1.68 4.42
C GLY A 40 -0.86 1.65 3.44
N THR A 41 -1.05 0.54 2.73
CA THR A 41 -2.09 0.36 1.68
C THR A 41 -3.48 0.81 2.10
N VAL A 42 -3.94 0.40 3.28
CA VAL A 42 -5.28 0.75 3.78
C VAL A 42 -5.46 2.24 3.96
N TRP A 43 -4.42 2.88 4.49
CA TRP A 43 -4.44 4.31 4.74
C TRP A 43 -4.45 5.09 3.42
N LEU A 44 -3.60 4.68 2.46
CA LEU A 44 -3.58 5.28 1.13
C LEU A 44 -4.92 5.08 0.39
N LYS A 45 -5.53 3.90 0.49
CA LYS A 45 -6.86 3.63 -0.06
C LYS A 45 -7.93 4.56 0.53
N ALA A 46 -7.98 4.67 1.85
CA ALA A 46 -8.96 5.51 2.54
C ALA A 46 -8.80 7.00 2.17
N ILE A 47 -7.56 7.51 2.19
CA ILE A 47 -7.25 8.89 1.82
C ILE A 47 -7.66 9.16 0.38
N THR A 48 -7.19 8.35 -0.57
CA THR A 48 -7.47 8.55 -2.01
C THR A 48 -8.96 8.45 -2.30
N PHE A 49 -9.65 7.45 -1.74
CA PHE A 49 -11.09 7.29 -1.92
C PHE A 49 -11.87 8.50 -1.38
N THR A 50 -11.50 8.98 -0.19
CA THR A 50 -12.13 10.17 0.42
C THR A 50 -11.92 11.39 -0.44
N ILE A 51 -10.67 11.67 -0.85
CA ILE A 51 -10.34 12.82 -1.70
C ILE A 51 -11.15 12.79 -3.00
N ALA A 52 -11.15 11.67 -3.73
CA ALA A 52 -11.79 11.56 -5.03
C ALA A 52 -13.33 11.62 -4.97
N ASN A 53 -13.92 11.29 -3.81
CA ASN A 53 -15.38 11.24 -3.65
C ASN A 53 -15.94 12.31 -2.69
N ARG A 54 -15.13 13.27 -2.22
CA ARG A 54 -15.57 14.29 -1.24
C ARG A 54 -16.65 15.24 -1.76
N CYS A 55 -16.81 15.38 -3.07
CA CYS A 55 -17.92 16.14 -3.66
C CYS A 55 -19.20 15.31 -3.79
N ARG A 56 -19.12 13.99 -3.63
CA ARG A 56 -20.25 13.04 -3.73
C ARG A 56 -20.79 12.66 -2.35
N PHE A 57 -19.91 12.58 -1.35
CA PHE A 57 -20.25 12.18 -0.01
C PHE A 57 -19.67 13.16 1.02
N THR A 58 -20.41 13.39 2.09
CA THR A 58 -19.89 14.11 3.26
C THR A 58 -19.21 13.11 4.20
N ASN A 59 -18.53 13.61 5.24
CA ASN A 59 -17.91 12.79 6.27
C ASN A 59 -18.92 11.93 7.07
N GLN A 60 -20.22 12.23 6.96
CA GLN A 60 -21.30 11.50 7.62
C GLN A 60 -22.02 10.51 6.69
N THR A 61 -21.82 10.60 5.37
CA THR A 61 -22.53 9.78 4.38
C THR A 61 -21.59 8.92 3.53
N THR A 62 -20.28 9.07 3.70
CA THR A 62 -19.28 8.31 2.96
C THR A 62 -19.37 6.80 3.19
N PRO A 63 -19.24 5.98 2.14
CA PRO A 63 -19.19 4.52 2.25
C PRO A 63 -18.09 4.01 3.19
N LEU A 64 -17.03 4.78 3.45
CA LEU A 64 -15.97 4.41 4.39
C LEU A 64 -16.50 4.14 5.81
N LEU A 65 -17.62 4.73 6.20
CA LEU A 65 -18.22 4.50 7.52
C LEU A 65 -18.79 3.10 7.69
N THR A 66 -19.06 2.39 6.59
CA THR A 66 -19.75 1.10 6.61
C THR A 66 -19.05 0.03 5.79
N THR A 67 -17.95 0.36 5.11
CA THR A 67 -17.29 -0.53 4.16
C THR A 67 -15.79 -0.38 4.24
N SER A 68 -15.07 -1.50 4.30
CA SER A 68 -13.60 -1.51 4.36
C SER A 68 -12.99 -0.80 3.15
N PRO A 69 -11.89 -0.02 3.32
CA PRO A 69 -11.14 0.55 2.20
C PRO A 69 -10.69 -0.50 1.17
N HIS A 70 -10.45 -1.75 1.59
CA HIS A 70 -10.10 -2.85 0.69
C HIS A 70 -11.22 -3.28 -0.27
N VAL A 71 -12.48 -3.00 0.09
CA VAL A 71 -13.64 -3.28 -0.75
C VAL A 71 -13.93 -2.08 -1.66
N LEU A 72 -13.80 -0.85 -1.13
CA LEU A 72 -14.02 0.38 -1.89
C LEU A 72 -12.95 0.62 -2.97
N VAL A 73 -11.72 0.17 -2.73
CA VAL A 73 -10.60 0.25 -3.68
C VAL A 73 -10.06 -1.17 -3.89
N PRO A 74 -10.55 -1.91 -4.89
CA PRO A 74 -10.20 -3.31 -5.10
C PRO A 74 -8.75 -3.48 -5.56
N PHE A 75 -8.20 -4.66 -5.30
CA PHE A 75 -6.90 -5.06 -5.84
C PHE A 75 -7.00 -5.64 -7.25
N LEU A 76 -6.10 -5.24 -8.15
CA LEU A 76 -5.96 -5.77 -9.51
C LEU A 76 -5.78 -7.30 -9.50
N GLU A 77 -4.89 -7.79 -8.63
CA GLU A 77 -4.50 -9.19 -8.53
C GLU A 77 -5.41 -10.06 -7.66
N PHE A 78 -6.52 -9.52 -7.14
CA PHE A 78 -7.46 -10.30 -6.32
C PHE A 78 -8.94 -10.07 -6.66
N GLN A 79 -9.32 -8.88 -7.13
CA GLN A 79 -10.72 -8.43 -7.07
C GLN A 79 -11.23 -7.73 -8.34
N VAL A 80 -10.39 -7.38 -9.32
CA VAL A 80 -10.82 -6.50 -10.42
C VAL A 80 -11.84 -7.09 -11.39
N PHE A 81 -12.05 -8.41 -11.40
CA PHE A 81 -13.08 -9.06 -12.21
C PHE A 81 -14.39 -9.37 -11.46
N MET A 82 -14.57 -8.88 -10.23
CA MET A 82 -15.90 -8.92 -9.60
C MET A 82 -16.65 -7.63 -9.97
N ASP A 83 -17.98 -7.67 -10.04
CA ASP A 83 -18.80 -6.48 -10.29
C ASP A 83 -18.61 -5.47 -9.15
N HIS A 84 -18.00 -4.32 -9.47
CA HIS A 84 -17.89 -3.19 -8.56
C HIS A 84 -18.31 -1.92 -9.29
N ASP A 85 -19.18 -1.13 -8.67
CA ASP A 85 -19.36 0.30 -8.99
C ASP A 85 -18.11 1.07 -8.54
N ASN A 86 -16.97 0.83 -9.20
CA ASN A 86 -15.69 1.44 -8.84
C ASN A 86 -15.49 2.77 -9.60
N PRO A 87 -15.21 3.88 -8.91
CA PRO A 87 -14.93 5.19 -9.52
C PRO A 87 -13.59 5.29 -10.29
N GLY A 88 -12.99 4.18 -10.72
CA GLY A 88 -11.68 4.17 -11.41
C GLY A 88 -10.48 4.18 -10.46
N ILE A 89 -10.64 3.82 -9.18
CA ILE A 89 -9.51 3.72 -8.24
C ILE A 89 -9.23 2.26 -7.97
N PHE A 90 -8.02 1.83 -8.29
CA PHE A 90 -7.56 0.46 -8.10
C PHE A 90 -6.33 0.44 -7.21
N SER A 91 -5.98 -0.75 -6.74
CA SER A 91 -4.78 -0.95 -5.94
C SER A 91 -4.04 -2.21 -6.36
N THR A 92 -2.78 -2.30 -5.99
CA THR A 92 -1.97 -3.48 -6.32
C THR A 92 -0.74 -3.61 -5.42
N HIS A 93 -0.35 -4.85 -5.19
CA HIS A 93 0.96 -5.24 -4.67
C HIS A 93 1.90 -5.77 -5.76
N MET A 94 1.48 -5.76 -7.02
CA MET A 94 2.32 -6.20 -8.13
C MET A 94 3.51 -5.26 -8.32
N PRO A 95 4.71 -5.79 -8.58
CA PRO A 95 5.83 -4.97 -9.00
C PRO A 95 5.63 -4.48 -10.45
N ARG A 96 6.43 -3.48 -10.88
CA ARG A 96 6.30 -2.82 -12.20
C ARG A 96 6.16 -3.81 -13.36
N GLN A 97 7.03 -4.82 -13.42
CA GLN A 97 7.08 -5.82 -14.51
C GLN A 97 5.85 -6.74 -14.56
N ALA A 98 5.01 -6.71 -13.53
CA ALA A 98 3.79 -7.50 -13.45
C ALA A 98 2.53 -6.65 -13.71
N LEU A 99 2.65 -5.33 -13.84
CA LEU A 99 1.54 -4.47 -14.19
C LEU A 99 1.12 -4.62 -15.66
N PRO A 100 -0.17 -4.42 -16.00
CA PRO A 100 -0.64 -4.34 -17.38
C PRO A 100 0.03 -3.21 -18.17
N ASP A 101 0.39 -3.48 -19.42
CA ASP A 101 1.07 -2.50 -20.30
C ASP A 101 0.22 -1.23 -20.55
N SER A 102 -1.11 -1.36 -20.50
CA SER A 102 -2.05 -0.24 -20.66
C SER A 102 -1.83 0.90 -19.64
N ILE A 103 -1.31 0.58 -18.45
CA ILE A 103 -0.99 1.56 -17.41
C ILE A 103 0.13 2.51 -17.85
N PHE A 104 1.08 2.05 -18.66
CA PHE A 104 2.30 2.81 -19.01
C PHE A 104 2.20 3.56 -20.34
N GLN A 105 1.07 3.49 -21.03
CA GLN A 105 0.87 4.21 -22.29
C GLN A 105 0.83 5.73 -22.05
N GLU A 106 0.99 6.54 -23.11
CA GLU A 106 0.91 8.00 -23.01
C GLU A 106 -0.44 8.46 -22.40
N LYS A 107 -1.52 7.81 -22.83
CA LYS A 107 -2.88 7.95 -22.27
C LYS A 107 -3.14 7.04 -21.05
N GLY A 108 -2.08 6.51 -20.45
CA GLY A 108 -2.14 5.68 -19.26
C GLY A 108 -2.49 6.48 -18.00
N CYS A 109 -2.85 5.75 -16.95
CA CYS A 109 -3.35 6.28 -15.70
C CYS A 109 -2.26 6.79 -14.75
N LYS A 110 -2.68 7.42 -13.65
CA LYS A 110 -1.76 7.87 -12.59
C LYS A 110 -1.48 6.74 -11.60
N ILE A 111 -0.24 6.69 -11.10
CA ILE A 111 0.17 5.77 -10.04
C ILE A 111 0.54 6.58 -8.80
N VAL A 112 -0.03 6.22 -7.65
CA VAL A 112 0.45 6.67 -6.34
C VAL A 112 1.09 5.47 -5.65
N TYR A 113 2.40 5.55 -5.47
CA TYR A 113 3.19 4.53 -4.78
C TYR A 113 3.51 4.97 -3.35
N ILE A 114 3.32 4.08 -2.37
CA ILE A 114 3.81 4.31 -1.00
C ILE A 114 4.71 3.17 -0.54
N CYS A 115 5.91 3.52 -0.09
CA CYS A 115 6.82 2.61 0.60
C CYS A 115 6.90 2.93 2.10
N ARG A 116 7.60 2.08 2.83
CA ARG A 116 7.82 2.20 4.27
C ARG A 116 9.23 1.74 4.58
N ASN A 117 9.79 2.23 5.69
CA ASN A 117 11.06 1.72 6.22
C ASN A 117 11.03 0.17 6.27
N PRO A 118 12.04 -0.51 5.67
CA PRO A 118 12.03 -1.96 5.53
C PRO A 118 11.97 -2.72 6.87
N LEU A 119 12.56 -2.16 7.94
CA LEU A 119 12.56 -2.77 9.28
C LEU A 119 11.13 -2.81 9.85
N ASP A 120 10.43 -1.67 9.82
CA ASP A 120 9.04 -1.60 10.29
C ASP A 120 8.09 -2.39 9.39
N GLN A 121 8.33 -2.37 8.08
CA GLN A 121 7.53 -3.15 7.14
C GLN A 121 7.67 -4.64 7.42
N PHE A 122 8.90 -5.14 7.61
CA PHE A 122 9.17 -6.54 7.96
C PHE A 122 8.41 -6.96 9.23
N ILE A 123 8.51 -6.17 10.31
CA ILE A 123 7.80 -6.46 11.56
C ILE A 123 6.27 -6.45 11.36
N SER A 124 5.76 -5.46 10.62
CA SER A 124 4.33 -5.41 10.32
C SER A 124 3.87 -6.59 9.45
N TYR A 125 4.69 -7.05 8.52
CA TYR A 125 4.44 -8.19 7.64
C TYR A 125 4.45 -9.50 8.41
N ARG A 126 5.46 -9.74 9.25
CA ARG A 126 5.55 -10.92 10.10
C ARG A 126 4.35 -11.06 11.02
N HIS A 127 3.96 -9.99 11.74
CA HIS A 127 2.76 -10.03 12.58
C HIS A 127 1.48 -10.30 11.79
N PHE A 128 1.37 -9.76 10.58
CA PHE A 128 0.23 -10.00 9.71
C PHE A 128 0.14 -11.47 9.28
N LEU A 129 1.26 -12.09 8.88
CA LEU A 129 1.27 -13.52 8.54
C LEU A 129 0.89 -14.40 9.73
N LEU A 130 1.47 -14.15 10.90
CA LEU A 130 1.17 -14.89 12.14
C LEU A 130 -0.31 -14.79 12.53
N ALA A 131 -0.91 -13.60 12.40
CA ALA A 131 -2.33 -13.39 12.71
C ALA A 131 -3.27 -14.14 11.77
N ASN A 132 -2.85 -14.42 10.53
CA ASN A 132 -3.66 -15.07 9.49
C ASN A 132 -3.31 -16.54 9.26
N LYS A 133 -2.36 -17.12 10.02
CA LYS A 133 -1.88 -18.51 9.85
C LYS A 133 -1.61 -18.85 8.37
N ALA A 134 -1.09 -17.89 7.61
CA ALA A 134 -0.93 -18.04 6.18
C ALA A 134 0.11 -19.15 5.88
N GLU A 135 -0.38 -20.25 5.30
CA GLU A 135 0.30 -21.46 4.82
C GLU A 135 0.93 -22.40 5.90
N PRO A 136 0.52 -23.69 5.96
CA PRO A 136 1.14 -24.71 6.83
C PRO A 136 2.62 -24.96 6.56
N GLU A 137 3.10 -24.69 5.34
CA GLU A 137 4.52 -24.77 4.96
C GLU A 137 5.37 -23.64 5.56
N TYR A 138 4.72 -22.65 6.18
CA TYR A 138 5.31 -21.55 6.92
C TYR A 138 4.92 -21.65 8.40
N GLU A 139 5.23 -22.81 9.03
CA GLU A 139 5.42 -22.84 10.48
C GLU A 139 6.17 -21.58 10.91
N PRO A 140 5.87 -21.00 12.09
CA PRO A 140 6.46 -19.74 12.51
C PRO A 140 7.97 -19.88 12.62
N LYS A 141 8.66 -19.59 11.50
CA LYS A 141 10.09 -19.38 11.45
C LYS A 141 10.40 -18.41 12.56
N ASN A 142 11.43 -18.73 13.33
CA ASN A 142 11.93 -17.78 14.30
C ASN A 142 12.25 -16.47 13.56
N ILE A 143 12.32 -15.37 14.31
CA ILE A 143 12.42 -14.05 13.68
C ILE A 143 13.67 -13.93 12.81
N ASP A 144 14.77 -14.59 13.18
CA ASP A 144 16.02 -14.66 12.41
C ASP A 144 15.81 -15.25 11.02
N GLU A 145 15.21 -16.44 10.92
CA GLU A 145 15.00 -17.11 9.64
C GLU A 145 13.99 -16.35 8.77
N ALA A 146 12.95 -15.77 9.38
CA ALA A 146 12.01 -14.93 8.67
C ALA A 146 12.68 -13.65 8.10
N LEU A 147 13.60 -13.05 8.86
CA LEU A 147 14.36 -11.87 8.43
C LEU A 147 15.31 -12.22 7.29
N GLU A 148 15.98 -13.37 7.36
CA GLU A 148 16.89 -13.80 6.29
C GLU A 148 16.12 -14.06 4.99
N MET A 149 14.94 -14.69 5.05
CA MET A 149 14.06 -14.82 3.89
C MET A 149 13.65 -13.46 3.31
N PHE A 150 13.33 -12.48 4.17
CA PHE A 150 13.02 -11.13 3.74
C PHE A 150 14.22 -10.49 3.01
N CYS A 151 15.44 -10.61 3.56
CA CYS A 151 16.67 -10.10 2.97
C CYS A 151 17.00 -10.76 1.62
N GLN A 152 16.70 -12.06 1.47
CA GLN A 152 16.82 -12.80 0.21
C GLN A 152 15.70 -12.48 -0.81
N GLY A 153 14.73 -11.65 -0.43
CA GLY A 153 13.60 -11.30 -1.28
C GLY A 153 12.47 -12.33 -1.31
N ILE A 154 12.53 -13.37 -0.48
CA ILE A 154 11.58 -14.50 -0.44
C ILE A 154 10.40 -14.18 0.49
N HIS A 155 9.50 -13.34 0.02
CA HIS A 155 8.26 -12.94 0.70
C HIS A 155 7.23 -12.47 -0.32
N LEU A 156 5.95 -12.38 0.06
CA LEU A 156 4.87 -12.03 -0.88
C LEU A 156 5.17 -10.71 -1.58
N PHE A 157 5.19 -10.76 -2.91
CA PHE A 157 5.52 -9.68 -3.84
C PHE A 157 6.96 -9.15 -3.78
N GLY A 158 7.84 -9.79 -3.00
CA GLY A 158 9.27 -9.50 -3.00
C GLY A 158 9.96 -9.96 -4.30
N PRO A 159 11.19 -9.50 -4.57
CA PRO A 159 12.08 -8.82 -3.61
C PRO A 159 11.72 -7.36 -3.29
N PHE A 160 11.92 -6.94 -2.03
CA PHE A 160 11.59 -5.60 -1.56
C PHE A 160 12.32 -4.50 -2.33
N TRP A 161 13.63 -4.66 -2.52
CA TRP A 161 14.49 -3.61 -3.10
C TRP A 161 14.12 -3.33 -4.54
N ASP A 162 14.03 -4.36 -5.38
CA ASP A 162 13.62 -4.28 -6.77
C ASP A 162 12.23 -3.63 -6.89
N HIS A 163 11.29 -4.08 -6.05
CA HIS A 163 9.94 -3.51 -6.04
C HIS A 163 9.96 -2.01 -5.72
N VAL A 164 10.68 -1.56 -4.69
CA VAL A 164 10.70 -0.15 -4.31
C VAL A 164 11.47 0.70 -5.33
N LEU A 165 12.61 0.20 -5.82
CA LEU A 165 13.48 0.92 -6.75
C LEU A 165 12.84 1.12 -8.12
N ASP A 166 12.06 0.16 -8.62
CA ASP A 166 11.37 0.31 -9.90
C ASP A 166 10.34 1.45 -9.84
N TYR A 167 9.51 1.52 -8.79
CA TYR A 167 8.57 2.63 -8.63
C TYR A 167 9.26 3.96 -8.31
N TRP A 168 10.39 3.92 -7.60
CA TRP A 168 11.21 5.12 -7.37
C TRP A 168 11.73 5.68 -8.68
N LYS A 169 12.37 4.84 -9.50
CA LYS A 169 12.87 5.22 -10.83
C LYS A 169 11.76 5.77 -11.72
N MET A 170 10.59 5.12 -11.73
CA MET A 170 9.41 5.60 -12.44
C MET A 170 8.99 7.01 -12.03
N SER A 171 9.02 7.31 -10.73
CA SER A 171 8.66 8.64 -10.22
C SER A 171 9.64 9.73 -10.64
N LEU A 172 10.91 9.37 -10.89
CA LEU A 172 11.90 10.30 -11.42
C LEU A 172 11.75 10.50 -12.94
N GLU A 173 11.43 9.43 -13.67
CA GLU A 173 11.27 9.44 -15.12
C GLU A 173 9.94 10.08 -15.58
N SER A 174 8.89 9.98 -14.78
CA SER A 174 7.54 10.46 -15.12
C SER A 174 6.81 11.02 -13.88
N PRO A 175 7.29 12.13 -13.30
CA PRO A 175 6.77 12.69 -12.04
C PRO A 175 5.30 13.16 -12.12
N ASP A 176 4.80 13.41 -13.32
CA ASP A 176 3.41 13.75 -13.65
C ASP A 176 2.48 12.52 -13.76
N LYS A 177 3.06 11.31 -13.86
CA LYS A 177 2.32 10.04 -13.89
C LYS A 177 2.52 9.19 -12.64
N VAL A 178 3.62 9.38 -11.89
CA VAL A 178 3.95 8.55 -10.73
C VAL A 178 4.34 9.41 -9.53
N LEU A 179 3.50 9.39 -8.50
CA LEU A 179 3.77 10.01 -7.20
C LEU A 179 4.35 8.96 -6.24
N PHE A 180 5.57 9.19 -5.78
CA PHE A 180 6.21 8.36 -4.76
C PHE A 180 6.08 9.00 -3.37
N LEU A 181 5.61 8.21 -2.40
CA LEU A 181 5.40 8.59 -1.01
C LEU A 181 6.14 7.62 -0.08
N LYS A 182 6.46 8.11 1.12
CA LYS A 182 6.94 7.29 2.24
C LYS A 182 5.91 7.36 3.35
N TYR A 183 5.63 6.21 3.98
CA TYR A 183 4.72 6.11 5.13
C TYR A 183 5.14 7.05 6.26
N GLU A 184 6.45 7.15 6.49
CA GLU A 184 7.02 8.00 7.53
C GLU A 184 6.73 9.48 7.26
N ASP A 185 6.87 9.94 6.01
CA ASP A 185 6.59 11.33 5.64
C ASP A 185 5.09 11.65 5.69
N LEU A 186 4.25 10.70 5.27
CA LEU A 186 2.79 10.82 5.38
C LEU A 186 2.32 10.90 6.85
N LYS A 187 3.01 10.23 7.78
CA LYS A 187 2.71 10.30 9.21
C LYS A 187 3.31 11.51 9.91
N ASP A 188 4.45 12.01 9.43
CA ASP A 188 5.11 13.21 9.95
C ASP A 188 4.30 14.48 9.65
N ASP A 189 3.81 14.61 8.41
CA ASP A 189 2.93 15.71 8.00
C ASP A 189 1.80 15.18 7.11
N THR A 190 0.71 14.75 7.75
CA THR A 190 -0.44 14.20 7.04
C THR A 190 -1.13 15.25 6.17
N SER A 191 -1.23 16.50 6.61
CA SER A 191 -2.00 17.54 5.90
C SER A 191 -1.33 17.88 4.58
N PHE A 192 -0.02 18.07 4.63
CA PHE A 192 0.78 18.31 3.44
C PHE A 192 0.67 17.17 2.44
N ASN A 193 0.79 15.92 2.89
CA ASN A 193 0.76 14.78 2.00
C ASN A 193 -0.66 14.47 1.46
N VAL A 194 -1.71 14.72 2.23
CA VAL A 194 -3.11 14.66 1.76
C VAL A 194 -3.33 15.66 0.62
N LYS A 195 -2.87 16.91 0.80
CA LYS A 195 -2.93 17.93 -0.26
C LYS A 195 -2.09 17.54 -1.47
N LYS A 196 -0.87 17.05 -1.26
CA LYS A 196 0.01 16.55 -2.33
C LYS A 196 -0.63 15.43 -3.15
N ILE A 197 -1.29 14.47 -2.48
CA ILE A 197 -2.03 13.39 -3.14
C ILE A 197 -3.16 14.00 -3.96
N ALA A 198 -3.98 14.87 -3.35
CA ALA A 198 -5.14 15.50 -3.99
C ALA A 198 -4.78 16.26 -5.28
N ASP A 199 -3.74 17.09 -5.21
CA ASP A 199 -3.21 17.82 -6.36
C ASP A 199 -2.74 16.84 -7.45
N PHE A 200 -1.97 15.82 -7.07
CA PHE A 200 -1.45 14.84 -8.00
C PHE A 200 -2.56 14.04 -8.70
N ILE A 201 -3.58 13.57 -7.98
CA ILE A 201 -4.66 12.75 -8.57
C ILE A 201 -5.69 13.58 -9.34
N GLY A 202 -5.54 14.91 -9.40
CA GLY A 202 -6.43 15.80 -10.16
C GLY A 202 -7.69 16.22 -9.41
N PHE A 203 -7.66 16.14 -8.08
CA PHE A 203 -8.75 16.59 -7.21
C PHE A 203 -8.23 17.62 -6.19
N PRO A 204 -7.58 18.72 -6.61
CA PRO A 204 -6.96 19.69 -5.71
C PRO A 204 -7.99 20.31 -4.76
N PHE A 205 -7.57 20.63 -3.53
CA PHE A 205 -8.42 21.37 -2.60
C PHE A 205 -8.49 22.84 -3.01
N SER A 206 -9.70 23.42 -2.98
CA SER A 206 -9.88 24.85 -3.15
C SER A 206 -9.45 25.62 -1.91
N LYS A 207 -9.17 26.92 -2.07
CA LYS A 207 -8.84 27.81 -0.93
C LYS A 207 -9.95 27.87 0.12
N ASP A 208 -11.20 27.67 -0.28
CA ASP A 208 -12.32 27.67 0.65
C ASP A 208 -12.44 26.33 1.37
N GLU A 209 -12.19 25.19 0.70
CA GLU A 209 -12.04 23.89 1.37
C GLU A 209 -10.92 23.91 2.41
N GLU A 210 -9.77 24.52 2.09
CA GLU A 210 -8.66 24.69 3.04
C GLU A 210 -9.08 25.52 4.26
N LYS A 211 -9.77 26.65 4.07
CA LYS A 211 -10.25 27.49 5.18
C LYS A 211 -11.32 26.79 6.02
N LEU A 212 -12.13 25.93 5.41
CA LEU A 212 -13.21 25.21 6.08
C LEU A 212 -12.72 23.96 6.83
N GLY A 213 -11.42 23.66 6.77
CA GLY A 213 -10.85 22.52 7.48
C GLY A 213 -11.10 21.17 6.81
N VAL A 214 -11.34 21.15 5.49
CA VAL A 214 -11.71 19.92 4.77
C VAL A 214 -10.54 18.94 4.73
N ILE A 215 -9.29 19.42 4.76
CA ILE A 215 -8.11 18.56 4.81
C ILE A 215 -8.07 17.80 6.14
N GLU A 216 -8.23 18.52 7.25
CA GLU A 216 -8.26 18.01 8.62
C GLU A 216 -9.42 17.01 8.83
N ASP A 217 -10.54 17.26 8.16
CA ASP A 217 -11.67 16.36 8.10
C ASP A 217 -11.33 15.01 7.41
N VAL A 218 -10.61 15.06 6.28
CA VAL A 218 -10.08 13.86 5.60
C VAL A 218 -9.13 13.10 6.52
N GLU A 219 -8.22 13.82 7.20
CA GLU A 219 -7.28 13.21 8.15
C GLU A 219 -8.00 12.49 9.28
N LYS A 220 -8.98 13.16 9.90
CA LYS A 220 -9.74 12.60 11.01
C LYS A 220 -10.49 11.35 10.59
N LEU A 221 -11.16 11.40 9.43
CA LEU A 221 -11.88 10.26 8.86
C LEU A 221 -10.92 9.10 8.53
N CYS A 222 -9.76 9.40 7.97
CA CYS A 222 -8.77 8.40 7.57
C CYS A 222 -7.74 8.08 8.67
N SER A 223 -7.94 8.56 9.89
CA SER A 223 -7.00 8.34 10.99
C SER A 223 -6.94 6.87 11.37
N PHE A 224 -5.80 6.44 11.92
CA PHE A 224 -5.57 5.03 12.27
C PHE A 224 -6.66 4.48 13.22
N ASP A 225 -6.97 5.21 14.29
CA ASP A 225 -7.96 4.78 15.29
C ASP A 225 -9.39 4.72 14.72
N ASN A 226 -9.74 5.70 13.88
CA ASN A 226 -11.06 5.71 13.24
C ASN A 226 -11.19 4.54 12.27
N LEU A 227 -10.24 4.38 11.35
CA LEU A 227 -10.24 3.28 10.38
C LEU A 227 -10.20 1.91 11.05
N LYS A 228 -9.42 1.74 12.14
CA LYS A 228 -9.40 0.51 12.94
C LYS A 228 -10.78 0.19 13.52
N SER A 229 -11.47 1.18 14.05
CA SER A 229 -12.81 1.03 14.63
C SER A 229 -13.85 0.69 13.55
N LEU A 230 -13.80 1.37 12.41
CA LEU A 230 -14.68 1.13 11.27
C LEU A 230 -14.50 -0.26 10.67
N GLU A 231 -13.25 -0.72 10.53
CA GLU A 231 -12.96 -2.07 10.08
C GLU A 231 -13.53 -3.11 11.05
N ALA A 232 -13.33 -2.93 12.35
CA ALA A 232 -13.87 -3.87 13.35
C ALA A 232 -15.41 -3.98 13.25
N ALA A 233 -16.10 -2.85 13.13
CA ALA A 233 -17.55 -2.81 12.95
C ALA A 233 -18.01 -3.43 11.61
N TYR A 234 -17.27 -3.21 10.53
CA TYR A 234 -17.56 -3.82 9.22
C TYR A 234 -17.47 -5.35 9.29
N LEU A 235 -16.43 -5.86 9.92
CA LEU A 235 -16.17 -7.30 10.02
C LEU A 235 -17.12 -8.02 10.97
N GLU A 236 -17.57 -7.36 12.04
CA GLU A 236 -18.63 -7.89 12.90
C GLU A 236 -19.91 -8.17 12.11
N LYS A 237 -20.24 -7.30 11.14
CA LYS A 237 -21.40 -7.46 10.25
C LYS A 237 -21.15 -8.39 9.07
N ASN A 238 -19.89 -8.62 8.69
CA ASN A 238 -19.48 -9.38 7.52
C ASN A 238 -18.39 -10.42 7.87
N PRO A 239 -18.65 -11.35 8.80
CA PRO A 239 -17.62 -12.25 9.33
C PRO A 239 -17.03 -13.20 8.28
N ASP A 240 -17.81 -13.53 7.25
CA ASP A 240 -17.43 -14.47 6.18
C ASP A 240 -16.86 -13.78 4.93
N HIS A 241 -16.58 -12.48 4.99
CA HIS A 241 -16.06 -11.77 3.82
C HIS A 241 -14.72 -12.39 3.38
N PRO A 242 -14.57 -12.85 2.12
CA PRO A 242 -13.39 -13.60 1.67
C PRO A 242 -12.09 -12.77 1.71
N GLY A 243 -12.22 -11.44 1.70
CA GLY A 243 -11.12 -10.49 1.90
C GLY A 243 -10.75 -10.23 3.37
N TYR A 244 -11.45 -10.81 4.34
CA TYR A 244 -11.15 -10.60 5.76
C TYR A 244 -9.74 -11.07 6.10
N ARG A 245 -8.95 -10.21 6.74
CA ARG A 245 -7.64 -10.54 7.27
C ARG A 245 -7.50 -10.00 8.69
N LYS A 246 -6.93 -10.81 9.58
CA LYS A 246 -6.57 -10.40 10.94
C LYS A 246 -5.31 -9.53 10.91
N GLY A 247 -5.15 -8.65 11.89
CA GLY A 247 -3.93 -7.84 12.03
C GLY A 247 -3.69 -6.83 10.89
N ILE A 248 -4.76 -6.36 10.23
CA ILE A 248 -4.68 -5.21 9.30
C ILE A 248 -4.20 -3.98 10.08
N TYR A 249 -4.88 -3.66 11.18
CA TYR A 249 -4.53 -2.59 12.12
C TYR A 249 -3.81 -3.19 13.33
N ARG A 250 -2.57 -2.75 13.60
CA ARG A 250 -1.73 -3.25 14.70
C ARG A 250 -1.34 -2.13 15.67
N LYS A 251 -0.36 -1.31 15.28
CA LYS A 251 0.12 -0.16 16.07
C LYS A 251 0.06 1.17 15.31
N GLY A 252 0.31 1.19 14.00
CA GLY A 252 0.30 2.45 13.24
C GLY A 252 1.48 3.38 13.53
N GLU A 253 2.58 2.84 14.08
CA GLU A 253 3.74 3.63 14.52
C GLU A 253 4.96 3.46 13.62
N VAL A 254 5.80 4.50 13.60
CA VAL A 254 7.15 4.48 13.00
C VAL A 254 8.14 4.08 14.09
N GLY A 255 9.03 3.17 13.75
CA GLY A 255 10.11 2.72 14.62
C GLY A 255 9.76 1.66 15.63
N ASP A 256 8.66 0.95 15.42
CA ASP A 256 8.29 -0.16 16.30
C ASP A 256 9.24 -1.35 16.16
N TRP A 257 10.03 -1.42 15.09
CA TRP A 257 11.02 -2.48 14.86
C TRP A 257 12.05 -2.64 15.98
N VAL A 258 12.39 -1.56 16.71
CA VAL A 258 13.34 -1.59 17.83
C VAL A 258 12.90 -2.51 18.97
N ASN A 259 11.59 -2.78 19.07
CA ASN A 259 11.01 -3.65 20.09
C ASN A 259 11.12 -5.14 19.74
N TYR A 260 11.59 -5.49 18.54
CA TYR A 260 11.56 -6.87 18.03
C TYR A 260 12.90 -7.32 17.44
N LEU A 261 13.64 -6.43 16.80
CA LEU A 261 14.91 -6.76 16.14
C LEU A 261 16.07 -6.51 17.08
N SER A 262 17.02 -7.44 17.13
CA SER A 262 18.30 -7.20 17.78
C SER A 262 19.12 -6.16 16.98
N PRO A 263 20.11 -5.51 17.60
CA PRO A 263 21.01 -4.60 16.87
C PRO A 263 21.64 -5.25 15.63
N ALA A 264 22.09 -6.51 15.74
CA ALA A 264 22.68 -7.25 14.62
C ALA A 264 21.68 -7.52 13.48
N MET A 265 20.42 -7.79 13.79
CA MET A 265 19.36 -7.92 12.78
C MET A 265 19.10 -6.61 12.05
N ALA A 266 19.04 -5.50 12.80
CA ALA A 266 18.81 -4.19 12.22
C ALA A 266 19.99 -3.77 11.33
N GLU A 267 21.22 -3.95 11.81
CA GLU A 267 22.46 -3.69 11.07
C GLU A 267 22.49 -4.49 9.76
N ARG A 268 22.14 -5.79 9.79
CA ARG A 268 22.08 -6.63 8.58
C ARG A 268 21.15 -6.05 7.49
N VAL A 269 19.98 -5.55 7.87
CA VAL A 269 19.04 -4.94 6.91
C VAL A 269 19.52 -3.56 6.46
N GLN A 270 20.15 -2.79 7.35
CA GLN A 270 20.71 -1.47 7.04
C GLN A 270 21.85 -1.55 6.04
N GLU A 271 22.80 -2.47 6.23
CA GLU A 271 23.88 -2.73 5.26
C GLU A 271 23.31 -3.09 3.89
N LEU A 272 22.30 -3.97 3.85
CA LEU A 272 21.65 -4.35 2.61
C LEU A 272 20.89 -3.18 1.97
N MET A 273 20.25 -2.34 2.79
CA MET A 273 19.58 -1.12 2.34
C MET A 273 20.57 -0.16 1.70
N GLU A 274 21.72 0.08 2.33
CA GLU A 274 22.78 0.93 1.79
C GLU A 274 23.34 0.37 0.48
N GLU A 275 23.63 -0.94 0.42
CA GLU A 275 24.09 -1.61 -0.79
C GLU A 275 23.09 -1.42 -1.95
N LYS A 276 21.81 -1.72 -1.70
CA LYS A 276 20.78 -1.78 -2.75
C LYS A 276 20.31 -0.39 -3.19
N LEU A 277 20.27 0.59 -2.28
CA LEU A 277 19.81 1.94 -2.59
C LEU A 277 20.95 2.87 -3.04
N SER A 278 22.21 2.43 -2.94
CA SER A 278 23.37 3.22 -3.37
C SER A 278 23.19 3.74 -4.80
N GLY A 279 23.42 5.05 -4.98
CA GLY A 279 23.28 5.72 -6.28
C GLY A 279 21.85 6.00 -6.75
N SER A 280 20.81 5.48 -6.07
CA SER A 280 19.40 5.73 -6.46
C SER A 280 18.87 7.10 -6.02
N GLY A 281 19.47 7.70 -4.99
CA GLY A 281 18.96 8.90 -4.32
C GLY A 281 17.79 8.63 -3.36
N LEU A 282 17.29 7.40 -3.27
CA LEU A 282 16.30 7.00 -2.27
C LEU A 282 16.97 6.70 -0.93
N SER A 283 16.41 7.25 0.14
CA SER A 283 16.84 6.98 1.52
C SER A 283 15.64 6.89 2.46
N PHE A 284 15.82 6.23 3.60
CA PHE A 284 14.83 6.19 4.67
C PHE A 284 15.37 6.93 5.90
N LYS A 285 14.49 7.60 6.65
CA LYS A 285 14.88 8.20 7.94
C LYS A 285 15.37 7.05 8.85
N SER A 286 16.63 7.09 9.26
CA SER A 286 17.12 6.25 10.36
C SER A 286 16.55 6.80 11.66
N LEU A 287 16.14 5.91 12.56
CA LEU A 287 15.88 6.34 13.93
C LEU A 287 17.24 6.56 14.57
N SER A 288 17.56 7.82 14.85
CA SER A 288 18.68 8.21 15.70
C SER A 288 18.42 7.81 17.14
#